data_AF-A0A7S2KT35-F1
#
_entry.id   AF-A0A7S2KT35-F1
#
_cell.length_a   1.000
_cell.length_b   1.000
_cell.length_c   1.000
_cell.angle_alpha   90.00
_cell.angle_beta   90.00
_cell.angle_gamma   90.00
#
_symmetry.space_group_name_H-M   'P 1'
#
loop_
_entity.id
_entity.type
_entity.pdbx_description
1 polymer ?
#
loop_
_entity_poly.entity_id
_entity_poly.type
_entity_poly.pdbx_seq_one_letter_code
_entity_poly.pdbx_strand_id
1 'polypeptide(L)'
;SATIGNATQLQSWLSNVLNEHVSATVIDAPTEEVLLKEYYARFINLQRWVVTESEGKDGKQKLKMVKLHPVAAMTPERLQSEPELVAALSMTPADMITLWKRMKAIFPGTVLEKEDDPEKFFKSEDGHRITLNETKEYETRLKARLTALSKSHPELYEKLREAQLPPPLAAKKNVSDMLYDVVTQLKK
;
A
#
# COMPACT_ATOMS: atom_id res chain seq x y z
N SER A 1 3.09 -7.09 -16.26
CA SER A 1 4.20 -6.13 -16.07
C SER A 1 5.46 -6.93 -15.79
N ALA A 2 6.41 -6.94 -16.73
CA ALA A 2 7.68 -7.64 -16.58
C ALA A 2 8.78 -6.62 -16.23
N THR A 3 9.71 -6.98 -15.35
CA THR A 3 10.96 -6.20 -15.20
C THR A 3 11.76 -6.38 -16.48
N ILE A 4 12.00 -5.31 -17.24
CA ILE A 4 12.86 -5.35 -18.42
C ILE A 4 14.24 -4.88 -17.99
N GLY A 5 15.21 -5.80 -17.92
CA GLY A 5 16.58 -5.48 -17.51
C GLY A 5 17.33 -4.58 -18.50
N ASN A 6 16.83 -4.46 -19.74
CA ASN A 6 17.44 -3.70 -20.82
C ASN A 6 16.50 -2.62 -21.40
N ALA A 7 15.70 -1.98 -20.56
CA ALA A 7 14.66 -1.02 -20.98
C ALA A 7 15.19 0.12 -21.88
N THR A 8 16.39 0.63 -21.59
CA THR A 8 17.06 1.64 -22.42
C THR A 8 17.44 1.12 -23.80
N GLN A 9 17.94 -0.12 -23.90
CA GLN A 9 18.27 -0.73 -25.19
C GLN A 9 17.01 -0.93 -26.05
N LEU A 10 15.91 -1.31 -25.41
CA LEU A 10 14.62 -1.46 -26.08
C LEU A 10 14.08 -0.12 -26.58
N GLN A 11 14.19 0.95 -25.78
CA GLN A 11 13.83 2.31 -26.22
C GLN A 11 14.68 2.71 -27.44
N SER A 12 15.99 2.58 -27.37
CA SER A 12 16.89 2.94 -28.48
C SER A 12 16.59 2.16 -29.75
N TRP A 13 16.33 0.86 -29.64
CA TRP A 13 15.97 0.03 -30.79
C TRP A 13 14.62 0.48 -31.38
N LEU A 14 13.60 0.70 -30.55
CA LEU A 14 12.29 1.19 -31.01
C LEU A 14 12.40 2.56 -31.68
N SER A 15 13.20 3.49 -31.14
CA SER A 15 13.44 4.80 -31.75
C SER A 15 14.08 4.67 -33.14
N ASN A 16 14.94 3.67 -33.34
CA ASN A 16 15.61 3.47 -34.63
C ASN A 16 14.68 2.86 -35.68
N VAL A 17 13.80 1.94 -35.28
CA VAL A 17 12.88 1.27 -36.23
C VAL A 17 11.55 2.01 -36.39
N LEU A 18 11.26 2.99 -35.53
CA LEU A 18 10.08 3.83 -35.63
C LEU A 18 10.10 4.57 -36.97
N ASN A 19 8.98 4.51 -37.70
CA ASN A 19 8.81 5.13 -39.02
C ASN A 19 9.61 4.52 -40.19
N GLU A 20 10.33 3.40 -40.01
CA GLU A 20 10.93 2.67 -41.14
C GLU A 20 9.89 2.23 -42.19
N HIS A 21 8.62 2.07 -41.80
CA HIS A 21 7.51 1.75 -42.70
C HIS A 21 6.80 2.99 -43.27
N VAL A 22 6.89 4.16 -42.62
CA VAL A 22 6.22 5.41 -43.03
C VAL A 22 7.03 6.15 -44.09
N SER A 23 8.36 6.05 -44.02
CA SER A 23 9.30 6.58 -45.03
C SER A 23 9.08 6.01 -46.43
N ALA A 24 8.32 4.92 -46.57
CA ALA A 24 7.94 4.34 -47.85
C ALA A 24 6.72 5.02 -48.52
N THR A 25 5.95 5.89 -47.83
CA THR A 25 4.68 6.42 -48.36
C THR A 25 4.38 7.91 -48.14
N VAL A 26 5.00 8.60 -47.17
CA VAL A 26 4.70 10.03 -46.88
C VAL A 26 5.98 10.83 -46.64
N ILE A 27 6.14 11.96 -47.35
CA ILE A 27 7.37 12.79 -47.37
C ILE A 27 7.49 13.72 -46.14
N ASP A 28 6.41 13.97 -45.39
CA ASP A 28 6.38 14.89 -44.23
C ASP A 28 5.55 14.32 -43.06
N ALA A 29 5.87 13.10 -42.61
CA ALA A 29 5.22 12.54 -41.43
C ALA A 29 5.73 13.24 -40.14
N PRO A 30 4.84 13.58 -39.18
CA PRO A 30 5.25 14.16 -37.91
C PRO A 30 6.19 13.21 -37.15
N THR A 31 7.25 13.77 -36.56
CA THR A 31 8.21 13.01 -35.77
C THR A 31 7.56 12.60 -34.45
N GLU A 32 7.25 11.32 -34.31
CA GLU A 32 6.82 10.73 -33.05
C GLU A 32 8.05 10.34 -32.20
N GLU A 33 8.01 10.61 -30.90
CA GLU A 33 9.11 10.31 -29.98
C GLU A 33 8.79 9.06 -29.13
N VAL A 34 9.74 8.13 -29.05
CA VAL A 34 9.63 6.96 -28.15
C VAL A 34 9.99 7.37 -26.72
N LEU A 35 8.96 7.54 -25.88
CA LEU A 35 9.13 7.91 -24.48
C LEU A 35 9.31 6.69 -23.58
N LEU A 36 10.44 6.62 -22.87
CA LEU A 36 10.63 5.65 -21.79
C LEU A 36 9.87 6.14 -20.54
N LYS A 37 8.82 5.40 -20.15
CA LYS A 37 8.10 5.65 -18.88
C LYS A 37 8.39 4.53 -17.90
N GLU A 38 9.13 4.86 -16.85
CA GLU A 38 9.46 3.92 -15.78
C GLU A 38 8.37 3.93 -14.70
N TYR A 39 7.73 2.78 -14.50
CA TYR A 39 6.75 2.60 -13.46
C TYR A 39 7.37 1.87 -12.26
N TYR A 40 7.89 2.65 -11.31
CA TYR A 40 8.34 2.15 -10.01
C TYR A 40 7.18 1.81 -9.07
N ALA A 41 5.98 2.32 -9.38
CA ALA A 41 4.74 2.02 -8.69
C ALA A 41 4.27 0.59 -9.02
N ARG A 42 4.94 -0.42 -8.47
CA ARG A 42 4.31 -1.72 -8.32
C ARG A 42 3.30 -1.61 -7.20
N PHE A 43 2.03 -1.54 -7.58
CA PHE A 43 0.97 -1.86 -6.65
C PHE A 43 1.03 -3.35 -6.37
N ILE A 44 1.82 -3.71 -5.38
CA ILE A 44 1.72 -5.03 -4.78
C ILE A 44 0.47 -4.94 -3.92
N ASN A 45 -0.62 -5.58 -4.38
CA ASN A 45 -1.80 -5.84 -3.55
C ASN A 45 -1.43 -6.87 -2.47
N LEU A 46 -0.42 -6.56 -1.66
CA LEU A 46 0.11 -7.44 -0.65
C LEU A 46 -0.77 -7.35 0.58
N GLN A 47 -1.67 -8.30 0.70
CA GLN A 47 -2.45 -8.48 1.91
C GLN A 47 -1.66 -9.36 2.87
N ARG A 48 -1.35 -8.81 4.04
CA ARG A 48 -0.64 -9.53 5.09
C ARG A 48 -1.67 -10.15 6.01
N TRP A 49 -1.50 -11.44 6.30
CA TRP A 49 -2.41 -12.21 7.14
C TRP A 49 -1.61 -12.92 8.22
N VAL A 50 -2.19 -13.01 9.40
CA VAL A 50 -1.67 -13.78 10.52
C VAL A 50 -2.73 -14.73 11.03
N VAL A 51 -2.31 -15.90 11.51
CA VAL A 51 -3.21 -16.84 12.20
C VAL A 51 -3.15 -16.54 13.68
N THR A 52 -4.31 -16.31 14.27
CA THR A 52 -4.48 -16.00 15.69
C THR A 52 -5.44 -16.97 16.34
N GLU A 53 -5.20 -17.26 17.60
CA GLU A 53 -6.14 -18.00 18.44
C GLU A 53 -7.23 -17.02 18.92
N SER A 54 -8.49 -17.40 18.74
CA SER A 54 -9.67 -16.64 19.16
C SER A 54 -10.62 -17.57 19.87
N GLU A 55 -11.15 -17.12 21.00
CA GLU A 55 -12.20 -17.86 21.71
C GLU A 55 -13.51 -17.76 20.93
N GLY A 56 -14.09 -18.91 20.58
CA GLY A 56 -15.42 -18.97 20.00
C GLY A 56 -16.51 -18.75 21.06
N LYS A 57 -17.74 -18.45 20.65
CA LYS A 57 -18.90 -18.32 21.55
C LYS A 57 -19.15 -19.56 22.42
N ASP A 58 -18.62 -20.70 22.00
CA ASP A 58 -18.74 -22.00 22.66
C ASP A 58 -17.61 -22.27 23.69
N GLY A 59 -16.78 -21.26 24.02
CA GLY A 59 -15.61 -21.39 24.90
C GLY A 59 -14.44 -22.17 24.30
N LYS A 60 -14.55 -22.60 23.03
CA LYS A 60 -13.51 -23.35 22.32
C LYS A 60 -12.54 -22.40 21.61
N GLN A 61 -11.25 -22.64 21.82
CA GLN A 61 -10.16 -22.05 21.06
C GLN A 61 -10.32 -22.38 19.57
N LYS A 62 -10.44 -21.36 18.71
CA LYS A 62 -10.49 -21.50 17.26
C LYS A 62 -9.37 -20.68 16.63
N LEU A 63 -8.71 -21.26 15.64
CA LEU A 63 -7.74 -20.55 14.83
C LEU A 63 -8.47 -19.68 13.80
N LYS A 64 -8.11 -18.41 13.72
CA LYS A 64 -8.69 -17.45 12.78
C LYS A 64 -7.60 -16.70 12.04
N MET A 65 -7.79 -16.58 10.72
CA MET A 65 -6.96 -15.73 9.88
C MET A 65 -7.42 -14.27 10.03
N VAL A 66 -6.51 -13.39 10.42
CA VAL A 66 -6.77 -11.96 10.65
C VAL A 66 -5.82 -11.14 9.79
N LYS A 67 -6.34 -10.05 9.20
CA LYS A 67 -5.54 -9.15 8.37
C LYS A 67 -4.58 -8.37 9.27
N LEU A 68 -3.30 -8.38 8.91
CA LEU A 68 -2.27 -7.58 9.56
C LEU A 68 -2.10 -6.26 8.81
N HIS A 69 -2.48 -5.16 9.46
CA HIS A 69 -2.37 -3.83 8.85
C HIS A 69 -0.91 -3.33 8.91
N PRO A 70 -0.35 -2.71 7.85
CA PRO A 70 1.06 -2.30 7.82
C PRO A 70 1.48 -1.34 8.95
N VAL A 71 0.57 -0.46 9.38
CA VAL A 71 0.79 0.48 10.50
C VAL A 71 1.12 -0.22 11.82
N ALA A 72 0.70 -1.47 12.03
CA ALA A 72 1.08 -2.25 13.21
C ALA A 72 2.62 -2.33 13.39
N ALA A 73 3.36 -2.33 12.28
CA ALA A 73 4.82 -2.42 12.26
C ALA A 73 5.52 -1.04 12.26
N MET A 74 4.78 0.06 12.16
CA MET A 74 5.32 1.43 12.17
C MET A 74 5.38 1.91 13.62
N THR A 75 6.40 1.50 14.38
CA THR A 75 6.58 2.05 15.74
C THR A 75 7.11 3.49 15.66
N PRO A 76 6.92 4.32 16.70
CA PRO A 76 7.47 5.67 16.74
C PRO A 76 8.98 5.72 16.45
N GLU A 77 9.73 4.72 16.91
CA GLU A 77 11.16 4.57 16.67
C GLU A 77 11.43 4.34 15.18
N ARG A 78 10.77 3.35 14.57
CA ARG A 78 10.95 3.02 13.14
C ARG A 78 10.60 4.18 12.22
N LEU A 79 9.59 4.97 12.56
CA LEU A 79 9.24 6.17 11.80
C LEU A 79 10.34 7.24 11.81
N GLN A 80 11.23 7.20 12.81
CA GLN A 80 12.33 8.15 12.95
C GLN A 80 13.65 7.59 12.45
N SER A 81 13.97 6.34 12.81
CA SER A 81 15.27 5.72 12.52
C SER A 81 15.29 4.95 11.20
N GLU A 82 14.15 4.49 10.70
CA GLU A 82 14.05 3.59 9.54
C GLU A 82 12.99 4.06 8.51
N PRO A 83 13.06 5.31 8.01
CA PRO A 83 12.07 5.85 7.09
C PRO A 83 11.98 5.06 5.77
N GLU A 84 13.09 4.50 5.29
CA GLU A 84 13.12 3.66 4.09
C GLU A 84 12.32 2.37 4.28
N LEU A 85 12.42 1.74 5.46
CA LEU A 85 11.63 0.54 5.78
C LEU A 85 10.14 0.87 5.78
N VAL A 86 9.74 2.00 6.38
CA VAL A 86 8.35 2.46 6.40
C VAL A 86 7.85 2.78 4.99
N ALA A 87 8.69 3.41 4.15
CA ALA A 87 8.36 3.68 2.76
C ALA A 87 8.11 2.38 1.97
N ALA A 88 8.88 1.33 2.25
CA ALA A 88 8.73 0.00 1.63
C ALA A 88 7.48 -0.78 2.10
N LEU A 89 6.91 -0.45 3.26
CA LEU A 89 5.68 -1.09 3.76
C LEU A 89 4.44 -0.68 2.95
N SER A 90 4.18 -1.38 1.85
CA SER A 90 3.02 -1.11 0.99
C SER A 90 1.67 -1.22 1.71
N MET A 91 0.79 -0.24 1.48
CA MET A 91 -0.61 -0.25 1.89
C MET A 91 -1.55 -0.45 0.68
N THR A 92 -2.60 -1.24 0.88
CA THR A 92 -3.70 -1.35 -0.11
C THR A 92 -4.68 -0.19 0.05
N PRO A 93 -5.52 0.16 -0.95
CA PRO A 93 -6.58 1.16 -0.79
C PRO A 93 -7.49 0.87 0.40
N ALA A 94 -7.80 -0.41 0.64
CA ALA A 94 -8.58 -0.81 1.80
C ALA A 94 -7.88 -0.49 3.13
N ASP A 95 -6.55 -0.65 3.19
CA ASP A 95 -5.75 -0.25 4.36
C ASP A 95 -5.81 1.27 4.55
N MET A 96 -5.58 2.04 3.49
CA MET A 96 -5.58 3.51 3.55
C MET A 96 -6.94 4.09 3.97
N ILE A 97 -8.05 3.56 3.46
CA ILE A 97 -9.40 4.00 3.88
C ILE A 97 -9.69 3.60 5.32
N THR A 98 -9.30 2.39 5.74
CA THR A 98 -9.48 1.94 7.13
C THR A 98 -8.65 2.77 8.10
N LEU A 99 -7.41 3.10 7.70
CA LEU A 99 -6.51 3.97 8.43
C LEU A 99 -7.10 5.37 8.58
N TRP A 100 -7.56 5.99 7.48
CA TRP A 100 -8.18 7.32 7.50
C TRP A 100 -9.37 7.38 8.47
N LYS A 101 -10.30 6.43 8.38
CA LYS A 101 -11.47 6.38 9.27
C LYS A 101 -11.08 6.36 10.75
N ARG A 102 -10.00 5.64 11.09
CA ARG A 102 -9.49 5.56 12.47
C ARG A 102 -8.72 6.80 12.87
N MET A 103 -7.94 7.40 11.97
CA MET A 103 -7.30 8.70 12.21
C MET A 103 -8.36 9.76 12.54
N LYS A 104 -9.44 9.84 11.75
CA LYS A 104 -10.56 10.76 12.00
C LYS A 104 -11.27 10.52 13.34
N ALA A 105 -11.30 9.29 13.83
CA ALA A 105 -11.93 8.93 15.10
C ALA A 105 -11.04 9.21 16.33
N ILE A 106 -9.72 9.19 16.17
CA ILE A 106 -8.75 9.29 17.27
C ILE A 106 -8.20 10.71 17.40
N PHE A 107 -7.93 11.37 16.28
CA PHE A 107 -7.29 12.68 16.26
C PHE A 107 -8.33 13.80 16.17
N PRO A 108 -8.14 14.92 16.88
CA PRO A 108 -8.94 16.12 16.67
C PRO A 108 -8.85 16.58 15.22
N GLY A 109 -9.96 17.06 14.66
CA GLY A 109 -10.01 17.54 13.27
C GLY A 109 -9.10 18.73 12.96
N THR A 110 -8.60 19.43 13.99
CA THR A 110 -7.61 20.52 13.85
C THR A 110 -6.21 20.03 13.54
N VAL A 111 -5.90 18.75 13.82
CA VAL A 111 -4.57 18.15 13.61
C VAL A 111 -4.47 17.51 12.23
N LEU A 112 -5.60 17.07 11.67
CA LEU A 112 -5.67 16.46 10.35
C LEU A 112 -5.80 17.55 9.28
N GLU A 113 -5.00 17.45 8.22
CA GLU A 113 -5.07 18.38 7.11
C GLU A 113 -6.19 17.99 6.14
N LYS A 114 -6.69 18.97 5.38
CA LYS A 114 -7.78 18.76 4.41
C LYS A 114 -7.46 17.65 3.42
N GLU A 115 -6.22 17.59 2.93
CA GLU A 115 -5.76 16.60 1.96
C GLU A 115 -5.48 15.22 2.59
N ASP A 116 -5.54 15.07 3.92
CA ASP A 116 -5.54 13.74 4.54
C ASP A 116 -6.89 13.03 4.33
N ASP A 117 -7.96 13.79 4.02
CA ASP A 117 -9.26 13.24 3.69
C ASP A 117 -9.25 12.71 2.23
N PRO A 118 -9.50 11.42 1.99
CA PRO A 118 -9.50 10.85 0.64
C PRO A 118 -10.57 11.51 -0.24
N GLU A 119 -11.69 11.97 0.30
CA GLU A 119 -12.71 12.68 -0.49
C GLU A 119 -12.23 14.05 -0.99
N LYS A 120 -11.24 14.63 -0.31
CA LYS A 120 -10.60 15.88 -0.73
C LYS A 120 -9.38 15.62 -1.59
N PHE A 121 -8.57 14.62 -1.24
CA PHE A 121 -7.36 14.24 -1.95
C PHE A 121 -7.66 13.77 -3.38
N PHE A 122 -8.63 12.87 -3.55
CA PHE A 122 -9.03 12.35 -4.85
C PHE A 122 -10.11 13.18 -5.54
N LYS A 123 -10.39 14.40 -5.05
CA LYS A 123 -11.43 15.24 -5.64
C LYS A 123 -10.99 15.66 -7.04
N SER A 124 -11.74 15.22 -8.03
CA SER A 124 -11.53 15.55 -9.44
C SER A 124 -12.90 15.73 -10.12
N GLU A 125 -12.89 16.04 -11.42
CA GLU A 125 -14.10 16.19 -12.23
C GLU A 125 -14.94 14.91 -12.28
N ASP A 126 -16.23 15.05 -12.56
CA ASP A 126 -17.17 13.91 -12.61
C ASP A 126 -16.69 12.86 -13.62
N GLY A 127 -16.62 11.60 -13.17
CA GLY A 127 -16.14 10.48 -13.99
C GLY A 127 -14.64 10.19 -13.88
N HIS A 128 -13.89 10.93 -13.06
CA HIS A 128 -12.49 10.63 -12.77
C HIS A 128 -12.31 9.26 -12.14
N ARG A 129 -11.41 8.46 -12.71
CA ARG A 129 -11.03 7.15 -12.18
C ARG A 129 -9.70 7.30 -11.45
N ILE A 130 -9.72 7.00 -10.15
CA ILE A 130 -8.51 6.99 -9.32
C ILE A 130 -7.46 6.05 -9.95
N THR A 131 -6.33 6.63 -10.29
CA THR A 131 -5.21 5.94 -10.90
C THR A 131 -4.31 5.30 -9.86
N LEU A 132 -3.42 4.43 -10.34
CA LEU A 132 -2.44 3.77 -9.50
C LEU A 132 -1.44 4.77 -8.87
N ASN A 133 -1.05 5.78 -9.63
CA ASN A 133 -0.11 6.80 -9.15
C ASN A 133 -0.75 7.64 -8.05
N GLU A 134 -1.99 8.09 -8.23
CA GLU A 134 -2.71 8.83 -7.18
C GLU A 134 -2.86 8.01 -5.90
N THR A 135 -3.11 6.70 -6.04
CA THR A 135 -3.15 5.77 -4.90
C THR A 135 -1.80 5.74 -4.17
N LYS A 136 -0.68 5.76 -4.91
CA LYS A 136 0.68 5.75 -4.35
C LYS A 136 1.07 7.09 -3.71
N GLU A 137 0.65 8.19 -4.30
CA GLU A 137 0.82 9.54 -3.76
C GLU A 137 0.06 9.67 -2.43
N TYR A 138 -1.17 9.18 -2.39
CA TYR A 138 -1.97 9.17 -1.16
C TYR A 138 -1.34 8.29 -0.07
N GLU A 139 -0.82 7.11 -0.43
CA GLU A 139 -0.06 6.25 0.49
C GLU A 139 1.12 7.01 1.11
N THR A 140 1.90 7.69 0.26
CA THR A 140 3.09 8.46 0.66
C THR A 140 2.71 9.59 1.60
N ARG A 141 1.62 10.30 1.28
CA ARG A 141 1.05 11.34 2.13
C ARG A 141 0.67 10.82 3.49
N LEU A 142 -0.10 9.73 3.56
CA LEU A 142 -0.53 9.15 4.83
C LEU A 142 0.67 8.74 5.69
N LYS A 143 1.71 8.14 5.09
CA LYS A 143 2.93 7.78 5.84
C LYS A 143 3.65 9.02 6.39
N ALA A 144 3.79 10.07 5.59
CA ALA A 144 4.37 11.33 6.05
C ALA A 144 3.54 11.93 7.21
N ARG A 145 2.21 11.87 7.11
CA ARG A 145 1.30 12.30 8.18
C ARG A 145 1.50 11.47 9.45
N LEU A 146 1.60 10.14 9.35
CA LEU A 146 1.86 9.27 10.50
C LEU A 146 3.18 9.62 11.19
N THR A 147 4.23 9.94 10.44
CA THR A 147 5.51 10.41 11.00
C THR A 147 5.37 11.76 11.72
N ALA A 148 4.55 12.68 11.21
CA ALA A 148 4.31 13.95 11.88
C ALA A 148 3.45 13.78 13.14
N LEU A 149 2.44 12.91 13.09
CA LEU A 149 1.56 12.59 14.21
C LEU A 149 2.29 11.86 15.34
N SER A 150 3.21 10.94 15.02
CA SER A 150 3.99 10.23 16.04
C SER A 150 4.88 11.17 16.85
N LYS A 151 5.31 12.30 16.26
CA LYS A 151 6.10 13.33 16.95
C LYS A 151 5.24 14.34 17.71
N SER A 152 4.16 14.80 17.11
CA SER A 152 3.32 15.87 17.68
C SER A 152 2.32 15.35 18.72
N HIS A 153 1.81 14.14 18.54
CA HIS A 153 0.77 13.53 19.38
C HIS A 153 1.10 12.05 19.62
N PRO A 154 2.21 11.74 20.32
CA PRO A 154 2.72 10.38 20.48
C PRO A 154 1.70 9.42 21.12
N GLU A 155 0.92 9.88 22.10
CA GLU A 155 -0.09 9.05 22.78
C GLU A 155 -1.25 8.67 21.85
N LEU A 156 -1.74 9.63 21.04
CA LEU A 156 -2.82 9.37 20.08
C LEU A 156 -2.33 8.49 18.93
N TYR A 157 -1.08 8.69 18.51
CA TYR A 157 -0.43 7.84 17.53
C TYR A 157 -0.31 6.40 18.03
N GLU A 158 0.13 6.21 19.27
CA GLU A 158 0.29 4.89 19.85
C GLU A 158 -1.06 4.19 19.98
N LYS A 159 -2.10 4.90 20.42
CA LYS A 159 -3.48 4.39 20.41
C LYS A 159 -3.94 3.97 19.01
N LEU A 160 -3.61 4.75 17.98
CA LEU A 160 -3.90 4.38 16.58
C LEU A 160 -3.16 3.11 16.17
N ARG A 161 -1.87 3.00 16.51
CA ARG A 161 -1.00 1.86 16.17
C ARG A 161 -1.47 0.58 16.87
N GLU A 162 -1.73 0.65 18.17
CA GLU A 162 -2.22 -0.48 18.97
C GLU A 162 -3.56 -1.02 18.46
N ALA A 163 -4.45 -0.13 18.01
CA ALA A 163 -5.71 -0.55 17.41
C ALA A 163 -5.53 -1.38 16.13
N GLN A 164 -4.36 -1.34 15.49
CA GLN A 164 -4.00 -2.14 14.31
C GLN A 164 -3.28 -3.44 14.66
N LEU A 165 -2.87 -3.62 15.92
CA LEU A 165 -2.17 -4.83 16.32
C LEU A 165 -3.11 -6.03 16.22
N PRO A 166 -2.63 -7.17 15.70
CA PRO A 166 -3.36 -8.41 15.85
C PRO A 166 -3.40 -8.81 17.34
N PRO A 167 -4.27 -9.75 17.72
CA PRO A 167 -4.15 -10.46 18.99
C PRO A 167 -2.71 -10.92 19.25
N PRO A 168 -2.26 -10.97 20.52
CA PRO A 168 -0.88 -11.35 20.86
C PRO A 168 -0.43 -12.62 20.14
N LEU A 169 0.70 -12.51 19.42
CA LEU A 169 1.28 -13.60 18.66
C LEU A 169 2.43 -14.23 19.45
N ALA A 170 2.43 -15.55 19.56
CA ALA A 170 3.58 -16.30 20.08
C ALA A 170 4.43 -16.81 18.90
N ALA A 171 5.74 -16.60 18.97
CA ALA A 171 6.66 -17.19 18.01
C ALA A 171 6.65 -18.72 18.16
N LYS A 172 6.32 -19.44 17.08
CA LYS A 172 6.28 -20.90 17.04
C LYS A 172 7.29 -21.39 15.99
N LYS A 173 8.09 -22.40 16.33
CA LYS A 173 9.08 -23.01 15.41
C LYS A 173 8.44 -23.74 14.23
N ASN A 174 7.24 -24.28 14.45
CA ASN A 174 6.44 -24.95 13.44
C ASN A 174 5.00 -24.46 13.56
N VAL A 175 4.44 -24.00 12.44
CA VAL A 175 3.07 -23.49 12.32
C VAL A 175 2.26 -24.24 11.25
N SER A 176 2.80 -25.34 10.72
CA SER A 176 2.21 -26.07 9.59
C SER A 176 0.79 -26.54 9.91
N ASP A 177 0.58 -27.18 11.06
CA ASP A 177 -0.73 -27.70 11.46
C ASP A 177 -1.76 -26.58 11.58
N MET A 178 -1.37 -25.44 12.16
CA MET A 178 -2.24 -24.26 12.28
C MET A 178 -2.65 -23.71 10.90
N LEU A 179 -1.72 -23.69 9.94
CA LEU A 179 -1.99 -23.23 8.58
C LEU A 179 -2.91 -24.21 7.84
N TYR A 180 -2.65 -25.52 7.94
CA TYR A 180 -3.49 -26.54 7.30
C TYR A 180 -4.92 -26.57 7.88
N ASP A 181 -5.07 -26.38 9.19
CA ASP A 181 -6.37 -26.28 9.84
C ASP A 181 -7.17 -25.08 9.33
N VAL A 182 -6.54 -23.91 9.24
CA VAL A 182 -7.19 -22.69 8.70
C VAL A 182 -7.57 -22.88 7.23
N VAL A 183 -6.68 -23.44 6.40
CA VAL A 183 -6.98 -23.71 4.98
C VAL A 183 -8.15 -24.69 4.84
N THR A 184 -8.21 -25.71 5.70
CA THR A 184 -9.31 -26.69 5.69
C THR A 184 -10.64 -26.04 6.09
N GLN A 185 -10.61 -25.12 7.06
CA GLN A 185 -11.80 -24.35 7.45
C GLN A 185 -12.29 -23.42 6.33
N LEU A 186 -11.38 -22.81 5.57
CA LEU A 186 -11.73 -21.91 4.46
C LEU A 186 -12.34 -22.62 3.24
N LYS A 187 -12.17 -23.95 3.13
CA LYS A 187 -12.77 -24.74 2.05
C LYS A 187 -14.25 -25.09 2.30
N LYS A 188 -14.75 -24.86 3.51
CA LYS A 188 -16.14 -25.11 3.91
C LYS A 188 -16.95 -23.82 3.79
#